data_AF-A0A535P684-F1
#
_entry.id   AF-A0A535P684-F1
#
_cell.length_a   1.000
_cell.length_b   1.000
_cell.length_c   1.000
_cell.angle_alpha   90.00
_cell.angle_beta   90.00
_cell.angle_gamma   90.00
#
_symmetry.space_group_name_H-M   'P 1'
#
loop_
_entity.id
_entity.type
_entity.pdbx_description
1 polymer ?
#
loop_
_entity_poly.entity_id
_entity_poly.type
_entity_poly.pdbx_seq_one_letter_code
_entity_poly.pdbx_strand_id
1 'polypeptide(L)'
;MIGAFVSAPPPDRRVIVDPALLPYRDRACLRILYRADVATTAQLVTLVYHRRQTAQERLAAMHAIGLLDRAVLAPISRGGAPLAFRVSAKARRRLGYDPLTRSRAGTQLRHSLNVVETVCALIRADRGDFSGPLVHAWLTEPMATDLLPHTYPDSVVALQAPAGSGVLCLEIDEGTEHGPDIRDKLARYAHGFQSRTGWHVVFVAGSRERVDFLARVAKRNDGYPGLRGRGWALVLGELRAHGLSAIAVPLHVGGQRMSVATLLTDPRPRVCPTPVATDDWLRILGYGGGEEIDEALR
;
A
#
# COMPACT_ATOMS: atom_id res chain seq x y z
N MET A 1 -17.05 -9.69 11.97
CA MET A 1 -16.73 -8.67 13.00
C MET A 1 -15.26 -8.33 12.87
N ILE A 2 -14.92 -7.09 12.54
CA ILE A 2 -13.53 -6.62 12.49
C ILE A 2 -13.05 -6.45 13.93
N GLY A 3 -11.91 -7.04 14.31
CA GLY A 3 -11.43 -6.99 15.69
C GLY A 3 -11.12 -5.57 16.15
N ALA A 4 -11.56 -5.23 17.36
CA ALA A 4 -11.13 -4.01 18.03
C ALA A 4 -9.64 -4.10 18.38
N PHE A 5 -8.93 -2.98 18.29
CA PHE A 5 -7.56 -2.91 18.75
C PHE A 5 -7.53 -2.88 20.27
N VAL A 6 -6.74 -3.78 20.83
CA VAL A 6 -6.46 -3.87 22.25
C VAL A 6 -5.10 -3.24 22.45
N SER A 7 -5.05 -2.20 23.28
CA SER A 7 -3.78 -1.64 23.70
C SER A 7 -2.99 -2.67 24.49
N ALA A 8 -1.67 -2.56 24.38
CA ALA A 8 -0.79 -3.32 25.24
C ALA A 8 -1.20 -3.14 26.72
N PRO A 9 -1.04 -4.18 27.56
CA PRO A 9 -1.14 -4.00 29.00
C PRO A 9 -0.19 -2.87 29.45
N PRO A 10 -0.51 -2.15 30.52
CA PRO A 10 0.36 -1.09 31.03
C PRO A 10 1.77 -1.69 31.21
N PRO A 11 2.80 -1.12 30.57
CA PRO A 11 4.13 -1.67 30.69
C PRO A 11 4.54 -1.65 32.16
N ASP A 12 5.33 -2.64 32.57
CA ASP A 12 5.99 -2.57 33.86
C ASP A 12 6.67 -1.19 33.95
N ARG A 13 6.36 -0.41 35.00
CA ARG A 13 6.79 1.00 35.15
C ARG A 13 8.31 1.15 35.10
N ARG A 14 9.05 0.04 35.23
CA ARG A 14 10.50 -0.07 35.20
C ARG A 14 11.11 -0.12 33.79
N VAL A 15 10.32 -0.36 32.74
CA VAL A 15 10.83 -0.54 31.37
C VAL A 15 10.44 0.67 30.52
N ILE A 16 11.21 1.75 30.64
CA ILE A 16 11.19 2.85 29.66
C ILE A 16 12.26 2.54 28.62
N VAL A 17 11.87 1.87 27.53
CA VAL A 17 12.77 1.69 26.38
C VAL A 17 12.74 2.97 25.57
N ASP A 18 13.91 3.58 25.41
CA ASP A 18 14.14 4.63 24.40
C ASP A 18 14.01 3.99 23.00
N PRO A 19 13.05 4.44 22.17
CA PRO A 19 12.90 3.93 20.81
C PRO A 19 14.17 4.07 19.95
N ALA A 20 15.07 5.00 20.28
CA ALA A 20 16.36 5.13 19.60
C ALA A 20 17.26 3.89 19.79
N LEU A 21 17.08 3.13 20.87
CA LEU A 21 17.87 1.92 21.16
C LEU A 21 17.33 0.66 20.48
N LEU A 22 16.17 0.74 19.83
CA LEU A 22 15.63 -0.39 19.07
C LEU A 22 16.51 -0.70 17.85
N PRO A 23 16.62 -1.95 17.40
CA PRO A 23 17.22 -2.28 16.11
C PRO A 23 16.62 -1.45 14.98
N TYR A 24 17.43 -1.10 13.96
CA TYR A 24 16.96 -0.23 12.87
C TYR A 24 15.72 -0.79 12.16
N ARG A 25 15.59 -2.12 12.01
CA ARG A 25 14.41 -2.78 11.44
C ARG A 25 13.14 -2.58 12.28
N ASP A 26 13.27 -2.59 13.60
CA ASP A 26 12.13 -2.35 14.51
C ASP A 26 11.72 -0.87 14.42
N ARG A 27 12.67 0.06 14.34
CA ARG A 27 12.40 1.49 14.11
C ARG A 27 11.75 1.75 12.74
N ALA A 28 12.25 1.08 11.68
CA ALA A 28 11.66 1.12 10.35
C ALA A 28 10.22 0.56 10.37
N CYS A 29 9.99 -0.54 11.08
CA CYS A 29 8.66 -1.12 11.28
C CYS A 29 7.69 -0.11 11.90
N LEU A 30 8.12 0.63 12.94
CA LEU A 30 7.29 1.67 13.56
C LEU A 30 6.97 2.81 12.58
N ARG A 31 7.95 3.23 11.76
CA ARG A 31 7.76 4.28 10.76
C ARG A 31 6.82 3.84 9.62
N ILE A 32 6.95 2.61 9.16
CA ILE A 32 6.04 2.00 8.17
C ILE A 32 4.62 1.92 8.74
N LEU A 33 4.45 1.41 9.97
CA LEU A 33 3.14 1.35 10.63
C LEU A 33 2.56 2.73 10.91
N TYR A 34 3.38 3.75 11.14
CA TYR A 34 2.90 5.12 11.25
C TYR A 34 2.35 5.63 9.91
N ARG A 35 3.09 5.41 8.81
CA ARG A 35 2.74 5.87 7.46
C ARG A 35 1.54 5.13 6.86
N ALA A 36 1.49 3.81 7.02
CA ALA A 36 0.46 2.93 6.47
C ALA A 36 -0.71 2.67 7.45
N ASP A 37 -0.64 3.27 8.64
CA ASP A 37 -1.53 3.08 9.80
C ASP A 37 -1.50 1.67 10.43
N VAL A 38 -1.58 0.62 9.60
CA VAL A 38 -1.76 -0.74 10.06
C VAL A 38 -1.19 -1.77 9.09
N ALA A 39 -0.63 -2.85 9.65
CA ALA A 39 -0.22 -4.01 8.86
C ALA A 39 -0.37 -5.32 9.66
N THR A 40 -0.55 -6.43 8.95
CA THR A 40 -0.51 -7.76 9.56
C THR A 40 0.91 -8.28 9.70
N THR A 41 1.10 -9.33 10.52
CA THR A 41 2.39 -10.03 10.60
C THR A 41 2.89 -10.48 9.21
N ALA A 42 2.02 -11.02 8.35
CA ALA A 42 2.43 -11.50 7.03
C ALA A 42 2.91 -10.38 6.10
N GLN A 43 2.28 -9.21 6.19
CA GLN A 43 2.71 -8.00 5.47
C GLN A 43 4.05 -7.49 6.01
N LEU A 44 4.23 -7.46 7.32
CA LEU A 44 5.50 -7.05 7.94
C LEU A 44 6.65 -8.06 7.72
N VAL A 45 6.33 -9.32 7.48
CA VAL A 45 7.33 -10.29 6.98
C VAL A 45 7.80 -9.90 5.58
N THR A 46 6.88 -9.50 4.70
CA THR A 46 7.19 -9.06 3.33
C THR A 46 7.99 -7.75 3.35
N LEU A 47 7.59 -6.79 4.18
CA LEU A 47 8.15 -5.43 4.19
C LEU A 47 9.41 -5.29 5.03
N VAL A 48 9.56 -6.04 6.13
CA VAL A 48 10.56 -5.74 7.18
C VAL A 48 11.39 -6.93 7.61
N TYR A 49 10.79 -8.07 7.99
CA TYR A 49 11.50 -9.08 8.79
C TYR A 49 11.96 -10.32 8.01
N HIS A 50 11.49 -10.53 6.78
CA HIS A 50 11.72 -11.69 5.90
C HIS A 50 11.31 -13.07 6.46
N ARG A 51 11.39 -13.29 7.78
CA ARG A 51 11.03 -14.53 8.47
C ARG A 51 9.86 -14.31 9.41
N ARG A 52 8.89 -15.22 9.35
CA ARG A 52 7.68 -15.19 10.17
C ARG A 52 7.97 -15.22 11.67
N GLN A 53 8.84 -16.13 12.10
CA GLN A 53 9.18 -16.28 13.51
C GLN A 53 9.78 -14.98 14.08
N THR A 54 10.78 -14.42 13.39
CA THR A 54 11.39 -13.14 13.78
C THR A 54 10.37 -12.01 13.85
N ALA A 55 9.48 -11.90 12.87
CA ALA A 55 8.40 -10.91 12.91
C ALA A 55 7.51 -11.10 14.14
N GLN A 56 7.08 -12.33 14.44
CA GLN A 56 6.22 -12.62 15.59
C GLN A 56 6.91 -12.26 16.91
N GLU A 57 8.16 -12.67 17.11
CA GLU A 57 8.94 -12.37 18.31
C GLU A 57 9.13 -10.86 18.50
N ARG A 58 9.54 -10.14 17.44
CA ARG A 58 9.77 -8.68 17.47
C ARG A 58 8.48 -7.89 17.71
N LEU A 59 7.40 -8.25 17.03
CA LEU A 59 6.09 -7.59 17.20
C LEU A 59 5.51 -7.87 18.58
N ALA A 60 5.66 -9.09 19.11
CA ALA A 60 5.26 -9.42 20.48
C ALA A 60 6.05 -8.60 21.51
N ALA A 61 7.37 -8.47 21.33
CA ALA A 61 8.22 -7.67 22.20
C ALA A 61 7.82 -6.18 22.17
N MET A 62 7.66 -5.58 20.98
CA MET A 62 7.23 -4.19 20.83
C MET A 62 5.83 -3.93 21.39
N HIS A 63 4.90 -4.88 21.22
CA HIS A 63 3.60 -4.81 21.87
C HIS A 63 3.72 -4.89 23.39
N ALA A 64 4.51 -5.80 23.96
CA ALA A 64 4.68 -5.95 25.40
C ALA A 64 5.23 -4.68 26.09
N ILE A 65 6.10 -3.91 25.41
CA ILE A 65 6.61 -2.62 25.92
C ILE A 65 5.72 -1.42 25.58
N GLY A 66 4.56 -1.65 24.97
CA GLY A 66 3.54 -0.64 24.70
C GLY A 66 3.80 0.24 23.48
N LEU A 67 4.65 -0.19 22.55
CA LEU A 67 4.89 0.53 21.29
C LEU A 67 3.81 0.26 20.24
N LEU A 68 3.19 -0.91 20.29
CA LEU A 68 2.17 -1.35 19.35
C LEU A 68 0.85 -1.66 20.07
N ASP A 69 -0.26 -1.34 19.41
CA ASP A 69 -1.57 -1.93 19.69
C ASP A 69 -1.80 -3.08 18.70
N ARG A 70 -2.59 -4.09 19.09
CA ARG A 70 -2.92 -5.23 18.22
C ARG A 70 -4.42 -5.49 18.12
N ALA A 71 -4.87 -5.97 16.97
CA ALA A 71 -6.23 -6.48 16.77
C ALA A 71 -6.20 -7.90 16.21
N VAL A 72 -7.14 -8.72 16.69
CA VAL A 72 -7.39 -10.06 16.17
C VAL A 72 -8.36 -9.95 14.99
N LEU A 73 -7.92 -10.31 13.80
CA LEU A 73 -8.75 -10.30 12.61
C LEU A 73 -9.59 -11.57 12.53
N ALA A 74 -10.76 -11.49 11.87
CA ALA A 74 -11.54 -12.67 11.59
C ALA A 74 -10.70 -13.66 10.73
N PRO A 75 -10.62 -14.95 11.10
CA PRO A 75 -9.87 -15.92 10.32
C PRO A 75 -10.51 -16.09 8.94
N ILE A 76 -9.69 -16.02 7.90
CA ILE A 76 -10.11 -16.23 6.50
C ILE A 76 -10.16 -17.74 6.18
N SER A 77 -9.39 -18.56 6.91
CA SER A 77 -9.31 -20.02 6.78
C SER A 77 -8.93 -20.68 8.11
N ARG A 78 -8.92 -22.02 8.16
CA ARG A 78 -8.36 -22.77 9.31
C ARG A 78 -6.87 -22.44 9.46
N GLY A 79 -6.39 -22.16 10.67
CA GLY A 79 -4.99 -21.76 10.93
C GLY A 79 -4.75 -20.63 11.95
N GLY A 80 -5.77 -20.27 12.73
CA GLY A 80 -5.68 -19.19 13.72
C GLY A 80 -6.02 -17.82 13.16
N ALA A 81 -6.38 -16.90 14.04
CA ALA A 81 -6.79 -15.55 13.67
C ALA A 81 -5.54 -14.67 13.40
N PRO A 82 -5.44 -14.01 12.23
CA PRO A 82 -4.31 -13.14 11.95
C PRO A 82 -4.31 -11.92 12.88
N LEU A 83 -3.13 -11.42 13.23
CA LEU A 83 -2.96 -10.22 14.03
C LEU A 83 -2.61 -9.04 13.13
N ALA A 84 -3.31 -7.92 13.33
CA ALA A 84 -2.97 -6.61 12.79
C ALA A 84 -2.33 -5.76 13.88
N PHE A 85 -1.34 -4.96 13.51
CA PHE A 85 -0.58 -4.10 14.41
C PHE A 85 -0.64 -2.66 13.93
N ARG A 86 -0.72 -1.72 14.87
CA ARG A 86 -0.60 -0.26 14.64
C ARG A 86 0.30 0.35 15.70
N VAL A 87 0.89 1.50 15.42
CA VAL A 87 1.64 2.25 16.46
C VAL A 87 0.66 2.73 17.53
N SER A 88 0.95 2.44 18.81
CA SER A 88 0.06 2.80 19.92
C SER A 88 -0.06 4.31 20.06
N ALA A 89 -1.18 4.80 20.59
CA ALA A 89 -1.36 6.23 20.84
C ALA A 89 -0.28 6.81 21.77
N LYS A 90 0.22 6.01 22.72
CA LYS A 90 1.31 6.39 23.62
C LYS A 90 2.63 6.51 22.87
N ALA A 91 2.93 5.55 22.00
CA ALA A 91 4.14 5.56 21.19
C ALA A 91 4.15 6.69 20.18
N ARG A 92 3.01 6.98 19.54
CA ARG A 92 2.86 8.13 18.63
C ARG A 92 3.28 9.44 19.31
N ARG A 93 2.73 9.73 20.50
CA ARG A 93 3.11 10.92 21.28
C ARG A 93 4.60 10.98 21.61
N ARG A 94 5.20 9.84 21.99
CA ARG A 94 6.63 9.76 22.32
C ARG A 94 7.53 9.97 21.11
N LEU A 95 7.09 9.54 19.93
CA LEU A 95 7.85 9.62 18.68
C LEU A 95 7.59 10.93 17.93
N GLY A 96 6.78 11.84 18.47
CA GLY A 96 6.39 13.08 17.78
C GLY A 96 5.48 12.85 16.58
N TYR A 97 4.82 11.70 16.50
CA TYR A 97 3.89 11.35 15.43
C TYR A 97 2.51 11.93 15.70
N ASP A 98 1.85 12.35 14.62
CA ASP A 98 0.49 12.85 14.70
C ASP A 98 -0.48 11.82 15.29
N PRO A 99 -1.48 12.30 16.06
CA PRO A 99 -2.53 11.43 16.57
C PRO A 99 -3.36 10.87 15.42
N LEU A 100 -3.94 9.68 15.65
CA LEU A 100 -4.91 9.13 14.71
C LEU A 100 -6.19 9.97 14.76
N THR A 101 -6.63 10.41 13.59
CA THR A 101 -7.96 11.00 13.44
C THR A 101 -9.04 9.94 13.69
N ARG A 102 -10.19 10.35 14.24
CA ARG A 102 -11.30 9.42 14.54
C ARG A 102 -11.80 8.63 13.32
N SER A 103 -11.69 9.20 12.11
CA SER A 103 -12.04 8.54 10.85
C SER A 103 -11.13 7.34 10.53
N ARG A 104 -9.86 7.37 10.96
CA ARG A 104 -8.88 6.28 10.76
C ARG A 104 -8.94 5.21 11.84
N ALA A 105 -9.50 5.52 13.01
CA ALA A 105 -9.36 4.68 14.20
C ALA A 105 -10.08 3.32 14.16
N GLY A 106 -11.13 3.13 13.33
CA GLY A 106 -11.93 1.89 13.35
C GLY A 106 -12.65 1.46 12.07
N THR A 107 -13.03 2.38 11.17
CA THR A 107 -13.85 2.07 9.98
C THR A 107 -13.05 1.71 8.72
N GLN A 108 -11.75 1.98 8.68
CA GLN A 108 -10.90 1.80 7.49
C GLN A 108 -9.85 0.68 7.65
N LEU A 109 -10.00 -0.22 8.64
CA LEU A 109 -8.98 -1.25 8.89
C LEU A 109 -8.75 -2.14 7.66
N ARG A 110 -9.83 -2.68 7.09
CA ARG A 110 -9.74 -3.56 5.92
C ARG A 110 -9.20 -2.79 4.70
N HIS A 111 -9.66 -1.55 4.50
CA HIS A 111 -9.18 -0.66 3.44
C HIS A 111 -7.66 -0.47 3.51
N SER A 112 -7.16 -0.05 4.67
CA SER A 112 -5.73 0.17 4.90
C SER A 112 -4.91 -1.12 4.75
N LEU A 113 -5.42 -2.24 5.27
CA LEU A 113 -4.79 -3.55 5.10
C LEU A 113 -4.72 -3.97 3.62
N ASN A 114 -5.73 -3.64 2.82
CA ASN A 114 -5.76 -3.93 1.38
C ASN A 114 -4.79 -3.04 0.59
N VAL A 115 -4.59 -1.78 0.99
CA VAL A 115 -3.51 -0.93 0.43
C VAL A 115 -2.16 -1.62 0.64
N VAL A 116 -1.85 -1.98 1.89
CA VAL A 116 -0.58 -2.65 2.22
C VAL A 116 -0.45 -4.01 1.53
N GLU A 117 -1.55 -4.77 1.44
CA GLU A 117 -1.54 -6.06 0.75
C GLU A 117 -1.28 -5.92 -0.75
N THR A 118 -1.79 -4.88 -1.38
CA THR A 118 -1.54 -4.59 -2.80
C THR A 118 -0.06 -4.36 -3.04
N VAL A 119 0.59 -3.55 -2.21
CA VAL A 119 2.04 -3.29 -2.28
C VAL A 119 2.84 -4.57 -1.99
N CYS A 120 2.46 -5.32 -0.96
CA CYS A 120 3.11 -6.59 -0.64
C CYS A 120 2.96 -7.62 -1.77
N ALA A 121 1.83 -7.64 -2.49
CA ALA A 121 1.62 -8.50 -3.63
C ALA A 121 2.54 -8.13 -4.80
N LEU A 122 2.75 -6.82 -5.04
CA LEU A 122 3.73 -6.35 -6.02
C LEU A 122 5.16 -6.71 -5.62
N ILE A 123 5.56 -6.50 -4.36
CA ILE A 123 6.89 -6.88 -3.87
C ILE A 123 7.14 -8.38 -4.04
N ARG A 124 6.17 -9.23 -3.71
CA ARG A 124 6.29 -10.68 -3.89
C ARG A 124 6.23 -11.14 -5.35
N ALA A 125 5.72 -10.30 -6.25
CA ALA A 125 5.72 -10.57 -7.68
C ALA A 125 7.12 -10.41 -8.29
N ASP A 126 8.05 -9.78 -7.58
CA ASP A 126 9.46 -9.79 -7.92
C ASP A 126 10.01 -11.23 -7.81
N ARG A 127 10.21 -11.86 -8.96
CA ARG A 127 10.63 -13.27 -9.04
C ARG A 127 12.14 -13.44 -8.89
N GLY A 128 12.92 -12.37 -8.72
CA GLY A 128 14.37 -12.45 -8.69
C GLY A 128 15.00 -12.81 -10.05
N ASP A 129 14.19 -12.99 -11.09
CA ASP A 129 14.62 -13.23 -12.48
C ASP A 129 15.17 -11.95 -13.14
N PHE A 130 15.11 -10.82 -12.44
CA PHE A 130 15.54 -9.51 -12.91
C PHE A 130 16.61 -8.93 -11.98
N SER A 131 17.50 -8.09 -12.53
CA SER A 131 18.68 -7.57 -11.84
C SER A 131 18.38 -6.55 -10.73
N GLY A 132 17.13 -6.35 -10.33
CA GLY A 132 16.78 -5.40 -9.29
C GLY A 132 15.32 -5.44 -8.84
N PRO A 133 15.00 -4.72 -7.75
CA PRO A 133 13.67 -4.72 -7.14
C PRO A 133 12.58 -4.16 -8.06
N LEU A 134 11.39 -4.77 -8.05
CA LEU A 134 10.26 -4.26 -8.83
C LEU A 134 9.70 -2.93 -8.30
N VAL A 135 9.61 -2.78 -6.96
CA VAL A 135 8.95 -1.63 -6.32
C VAL A 135 9.98 -0.61 -5.86
N HIS A 136 10.07 0.53 -6.55
CA HIS A 136 11.07 1.55 -6.24
C HIS A 136 10.56 2.64 -5.30
N ALA A 137 9.27 2.99 -5.35
CA ALA A 137 8.70 3.96 -4.41
C ALA A 137 7.31 3.52 -3.96
N TRP A 138 6.97 3.83 -2.71
CA TRP A 138 5.64 3.64 -2.14
C TRP A 138 5.28 4.84 -1.27
N LEU A 139 4.24 5.56 -1.68
CA LEU A 139 3.65 6.66 -0.93
C LEU A 139 2.28 6.23 -0.43
N THR A 140 2.01 6.46 0.85
CA THR A 140 0.68 6.27 1.44
C THR A 140 -0.19 7.49 1.17
N GLU A 141 -1.51 7.39 1.36
CA GLU A 141 -2.48 8.47 1.12
C GLU A 141 -2.01 9.87 1.62
N PRO A 142 -1.52 10.06 2.87
CA PRO A 142 -1.02 11.37 3.31
C PRO A 142 0.12 11.90 2.44
N MET A 143 1.07 11.04 2.08
CA MET A 143 2.24 11.42 1.29
C MET A 143 1.85 11.71 -0.17
N ALA A 144 0.88 10.98 -0.70
CA ALA A 144 0.45 11.11 -2.07
C ALA A 144 -0.49 12.31 -2.32
N THR A 145 -1.15 12.80 -1.28
CA THR A 145 -2.03 13.98 -1.35
C THR A 145 -1.28 15.23 -1.82
N ASP A 146 -0.04 15.41 -1.35
CA ASP A 146 0.79 16.55 -1.75
C ASP A 146 1.29 16.42 -3.21
N LEU A 147 1.46 15.19 -3.69
CA LEU A 147 1.97 14.88 -5.04
C LEU A 147 0.90 15.04 -6.13
N LEU A 148 -0.33 14.65 -5.83
CA LEU A 148 -1.48 14.79 -6.71
C LEU A 148 -2.63 15.50 -5.97
N PRO A 149 -2.59 16.85 -5.93
CA PRO A 149 -3.66 17.62 -5.34
C PRO A 149 -5.00 17.28 -5.99
N HIS A 150 -6.04 17.16 -5.17
CA HIS A 150 -7.42 16.90 -5.57
C HIS A 150 -7.75 15.48 -6.05
N THR A 151 -6.79 14.61 -6.38
CA THR A 151 -7.12 13.22 -6.75
C THR A 151 -7.23 12.31 -5.53
N TYR A 152 -6.43 12.55 -4.48
CA TYR A 152 -6.41 11.81 -3.20
C TYR A 152 -6.31 10.28 -3.38
N PRO A 153 -5.25 9.77 -4.03
CA PRO A 153 -5.03 8.33 -4.15
C PRO A 153 -4.86 7.69 -2.76
N ASP A 154 -5.35 6.47 -2.60
CA ASP A 154 -5.09 5.68 -1.38
C ASP A 154 -3.60 5.37 -1.23
N SER A 155 -2.91 5.20 -2.36
CA SER A 155 -1.46 5.02 -2.42
C SER A 155 -0.91 5.30 -3.81
N VAL A 156 0.36 5.67 -3.90
CA VAL A 156 1.11 5.76 -5.17
C VAL A 156 2.30 4.82 -5.11
N VAL A 157 2.50 4.03 -6.16
CA VAL A 157 3.60 3.06 -6.27
C VAL A 157 4.34 3.25 -7.58
N ALA A 158 5.66 3.41 -7.54
CA ALA A 158 6.50 3.42 -8.72
C ALA A 158 7.13 2.05 -8.94
N LEU A 159 6.99 1.53 -10.16
CA LEU A 159 7.42 0.20 -10.56
C LEU A 159 8.46 0.27 -11.68
N GLN A 160 9.49 -0.56 -11.58
CA GLN A 160 10.47 -0.79 -12.64
C GLN A 160 10.48 -2.28 -12.99
N ALA A 161 10.20 -2.58 -14.25
CA ALA A 161 10.30 -3.91 -14.82
C ALA A 161 11.32 -3.89 -15.98
N PRO A 162 11.70 -5.04 -16.53
CA PRO A 162 12.58 -5.08 -17.71
C PRO A 162 11.94 -4.47 -18.96
N ALA A 163 10.61 -4.60 -19.08
CA ALA A 163 9.86 -4.09 -20.23
C ALA A 163 9.67 -2.57 -20.21
N GLY A 164 9.98 -1.92 -19.10
CA GLY A 164 9.72 -0.51 -18.85
C GLY A 164 9.30 -0.25 -17.42
N SER A 165 8.69 0.89 -17.19
CA SER A 165 8.27 1.34 -15.87
C SER A 165 6.82 1.83 -15.88
N GLY A 166 6.31 2.15 -14.69
CA GLY A 166 5.04 2.84 -14.54
C GLY A 166 4.81 3.31 -13.12
N VAL A 167 3.97 4.33 -12.96
CA VAL A 167 3.48 4.79 -11.67
C VAL A 167 2.01 4.42 -11.55
N LEU A 168 1.66 3.70 -10.50
CA LEU A 168 0.30 3.28 -10.20
C LEU A 168 -0.25 4.13 -9.05
N CYS A 169 -1.26 4.95 -9.34
CA CYS A 169 -2.17 5.51 -8.35
C CYS A 169 -3.22 4.45 -8.00
N LEU A 170 -3.15 3.93 -6.79
CA LEU A 170 -4.01 2.86 -6.30
C LEU A 170 -5.27 3.43 -5.66
N GLU A 171 -6.41 2.84 -5.98
CA GLU A 171 -7.72 3.10 -5.39
C GLU A 171 -8.28 1.77 -4.90
N ILE A 172 -8.34 1.55 -3.58
CA ILE A 172 -8.92 0.35 -3.01
C ILE A 172 -10.44 0.50 -2.98
N ASP A 173 -11.12 -0.38 -3.72
CA ASP A 173 -12.58 -0.38 -3.77
C ASP A 173 -13.15 -1.48 -2.87
N GLU A 174 -13.81 -1.07 -1.80
CA GLU A 174 -14.51 -1.98 -0.87
C GLU A 174 -15.99 -2.22 -1.24
N GLY A 175 -16.43 -1.77 -2.42
CA GLY A 175 -17.82 -1.89 -2.85
C GLY A 175 -18.77 -0.84 -2.27
N THR A 176 -18.27 0.17 -1.56
CA THR A 176 -19.07 1.20 -0.90
C THR A 176 -19.34 2.42 -1.78
N GLU A 177 -18.49 2.69 -2.77
CA GLU A 177 -18.62 3.85 -3.66
C GLU A 177 -19.69 3.64 -4.73
N HIS A 178 -20.45 4.70 -5.00
CA HIS A 178 -21.50 4.70 -6.00
C HIS A 178 -21.02 5.26 -7.35
N GLY A 179 -21.82 5.03 -8.38
CA GLY A 179 -21.45 5.37 -9.76
C GLY A 179 -21.01 6.83 -9.98
N PRO A 180 -21.71 7.84 -9.42
CA PRO A 180 -21.26 9.23 -9.50
C PRO A 180 -19.88 9.47 -8.88
N ASP A 181 -19.62 8.94 -7.69
CA ASP A 181 -18.35 9.16 -6.97
C ASP A 181 -17.15 8.59 -7.75
N ILE A 182 -17.33 7.38 -8.30
CA ILE A 182 -16.32 6.72 -9.15
C ILE A 182 -16.02 7.57 -10.38
N ARG A 183 -17.06 8.12 -11.02
CA ARG A 183 -16.93 8.97 -12.20
C ARG A 183 -16.22 10.29 -11.87
N ASP A 184 -16.57 10.92 -10.76
CA ASP A 184 -15.92 12.14 -10.30
C ASP A 184 -14.45 11.89 -9.97
N LYS A 185 -14.11 10.76 -9.34
CA LYS A 185 -12.71 10.33 -9.13
C LYS A 185 -11.96 10.20 -10.45
N LEU A 186 -12.51 9.48 -11.42
CA LEU A 186 -11.89 9.30 -12.74
C LEU A 186 -11.70 10.63 -13.48
N ALA A 187 -12.64 11.57 -13.36
CA ALA A 187 -12.49 12.90 -13.93
C ALA A 187 -11.29 13.65 -13.31
N ARG A 188 -11.12 13.58 -11.98
CA ARG A 188 -9.97 14.18 -11.29
C ARG A 188 -8.65 13.57 -11.73
N TYR A 189 -8.58 12.25 -11.89
CA TYR A 189 -7.39 11.59 -12.46
C TYR A 189 -7.11 11.99 -13.90
N ALA A 190 -8.14 12.07 -14.74
CA ALA A 190 -7.99 12.50 -16.14
C ALA A 190 -7.34 13.88 -16.23
N HIS A 191 -7.70 14.79 -15.32
CA HIS A 191 -7.08 16.10 -15.19
C HIS A 191 -5.65 16.01 -14.63
N GLY A 192 -5.46 15.27 -13.52
CA GLY A 192 -4.16 15.13 -12.87
C GLY A 192 -3.08 14.48 -13.75
N PHE A 193 -3.45 13.65 -14.73
CA PHE A 193 -2.50 12.94 -15.60
C PHE A 193 -2.13 13.67 -16.90
N GLN A 194 -2.61 14.90 -17.13
CA GLN A 194 -2.37 15.61 -18.40
C GLN A 194 -0.88 15.74 -18.75
N SER A 195 0.00 15.92 -17.76
CA SER A 195 1.45 16.07 -17.94
C SER A 195 2.28 14.87 -17.43
N ARG A 196 1.63 13.75 -17.08
CA ARG A 196 2.26 12.61 -16.40
C ARG A 196 2.25 11.35 -17.26
N THR A 197 3.28 11.18 -18.07
CA THR A 197 3.50 9.98 -18.90
C THR A 197 3.83 8.77 -18.03
N GLY A 198 3.30 7.59 -18.36
CA GLY A 198 3.53 6.36 -17.58
C GLY A 198 2.78 6.27 -16.25
N TRP A 199 1.89 7.23 -15.97
CA TRP A 199 1.03 7.20 -14.80
C TRP A 199 -0.32 6.56 -15.13
N HIS A 200 -0.76 5.69 -14.22
CA HIS A 200 -1.98 4.92 -14.33
C HIS A 200 -2.79 5.02 -13.05
N VAL A 201 -4.11 5.04 -13.16
CA VAL A 201 -5.02 4.83 -12.03
C VAL A 201 -5.48 3.38 -12.07
N VAL A 202 -5.35 2.68 -10.94
CA VAL A 202 -5.69 1.27 -10.80
C VAL A 202 -6.62 1.10 -9.62
N PHE A 203 -7.89 0.80 -9.92
CA PHE A 203 -8.85 0.37 -8.91
C PHE A 203 -8.60 -1.09 -8.54
N VAL A 204 -8.45 -1.37 -7.25
CA VAL A 204 -8.18 -2.71 -6.72
C VAL A 204 -9.38 -3.14 -5.92
N ALA A 205 -10.14 -4.10 -6.45
CA ALA A 205 -11.36 -4.59 -5.83
C ALA A 205 -11.19 -6.00 -5.26
N GLY A 206 -12.09 -6.37 -4.35
CA GLY A 206 -12.11 -7.70 -3.73
C GLY A 206 -12.61 -8.83 -4.63
N SER A 207 -13.34 -8.53 -5.71
CA SER A 207 -13.94 -9.55 -6.57
C SER A 207 -14.05 -9.10 -8.04
N ARG A 208 -14.23 -10.08 -8.93
CA ARG A 208 -14.34 -9.83 -10.37
C ARG A 208 -15.66 -9.15 -10.74
N GLU A 209 -16.75 -9.47 -10.04
CA GLU A 209 -18.05 -8.82 -10.22
C GLU A 209 -17.95 -7.31 -9.96
N ARG A 210 -17.17 -6.93 -8.93
CA ARG A 210 -16.95 -5.51 -8.63
C ARG A 210 -16.05 -4.83 -9.66
N VAL A 211 -15.01 -5.49 -10.16
CA VAL A 211 -14.21 -4.99 -11.30
C VAL A 211 -15.08 -4.75 -12.53
N ASP A 212 -15.95 -5.70 -12.88
CA ASP A 212 -16.85 -5.55 -14.02
C ASP A 212 -17.87 -4.43 -13.79
N PHE A 213 -18.35 -4.23 -12.56
CA PHE A 213 -19.17 -3.07 -12.19
C PHE A 213 -18.42 -1.75 -12.40
N LEU A 214 -17.19 -1.62 -11.90
CA LEU A 214 -16.34 -0.43 -12.07
C LEU A 214 -16.14 -0.13 -13.56
N ALA A 215 -15.82 -1.14 -14.36
CA ALA A 215 -15.64 -1.00 -15.80
C ALA A 215 -16.92 -0.53 -16.50
N ARG A 216 -18.10 -1.04 -16.13
CA ARG A 216 -19.39 -0.58 -16.68
C ARG A 216 -19.69 0.87 -16.32
N VAL A 217 -19.45 1.26 -15.06
CA VAL A 217 -19.66 2.64 -14.60
C VAL A 217 -18.74 3.61 -15.32
N ALA A 218 -17.45 3.27 -15.41
CA ALA A 218 -16.42 4.12 -16.00
C ALA A 218 -16.60 4.34 -17.51
N LYS A 219 -17.16 3.36 -18.22
CA LYS A 219 -17.39 3.39 -19.68
C LYS A 219 -18.70 4.06 -20.09
N ARG A 220 -19.54 4.46 -19.13
CA ARG A 220 -20.80 5.14 -19.42
C ARG A 220 -20.52 6.51 -20.06
N ASN A 221 -21.34 6.90 -21.04
CA ASN A 221 -21.18 8.16 -21.80
C ASN A 221 -19.78 8.32 -22.41
N ASP A 222 -19.31 7.28 -23.10
CA ASP A 222 -17.98 7.19 -23.75
C ASP A 222 -16.76 7.22 -22.80
N GLY A 223 -16.97 7.31 -21.49
CA GLY A 223 -15.93 7.34 -20.46
C GLY A 223 -15.09 8.61 -20.49
N TYR A 224 -13.83 8.50 -20.04
CA TYR A 224 -12.92 9.65 -19.90
C TYR A 224 -11.78 9.57 -20.91
N PRO A 225 -11.78 10.36 -22.00
CA PRO A 225 -10.74 10.32 -23.03
C PRO A 225 -9.32 10.53 -22.47
N GLY A 226 -9.18 11.39 -21.45
CA GLY A 226 -7.90 11.64 -20.77
C GLY A 226 -7.27 10.40 -20.11
N LEU A 227 -8.07 9.37 -19.82
CA LEU A 227 -7.63 8.10 -19.21
C LEU A 227 -7.55 6.93 -20.18
N ARG A 228 -7.67 7.15 -21.50
CA ARG A 228 -7.45 6.08 -22.49
C ARG A 228 -6.03 5.51 -22.31
N GLY A 229 -5.95 4.19 -22.13
CA GLY A 229 -4.70 3.48 -21.79
C GLY A 229 -4.16 3.70 -20.37
N ARG A 230 -4.82 4.52 -19.54
CA ARG A 230 -4.33 4.93 -18.21
C ARG A 230 -5.27 4.61 -17.04
N GLY A 231 -6.51 4.21 -17.29
CA GLY A 231 -7.46 3.78 -16.27
C GLY A 231 -7.74 2.27 -16.29
N TRP A 232 -7.53 1.61 -15.15
CA TRP A 232 -7.60 0.16 -15.00
C TRP A 232 -8.30 -0.27 -13.70
N ALA A 233 -8.82 -1.49 -13.69
CA ALA A 233 -9.31 -2.15 -12.48
C ALA A 233 -8.82 -3.61 -12.43
N LEU A 234 -8.49 -4.13 -11.25
CA LEU A 234 -8.05 -5.51 -11.05
C LEU A 234 -8.58 -6.11 -9.75
N VAL A 235 -8.47 -7.43 -9.62
CA VAL A 235 -8.87 -8.18 -8.42
C VAL A 235 -7.65 -8.39 -7.53
N LEU A 236 -7.71 -7.97 -6.26
CA LEU A 236 -6.59 -8.12 -5.32
C LEU A 236 -6.14 -9.58 -5.15
N GLY A 237 -7.10 -10.52 -5.11
CA GLY A 237 -6.80 -11.95 -5.03
C GLY A 237 -5.97 -12.46 -6.21
N GLU A 238 -6.25 -11.95 -7.42
CA GLU A 238 -5.52 -12.31 -8.64
C GLU A 238 -4.12 -11.69 -8.65
N LEU A 239 -3.97 -10.43 -8.19
CA LEU A 239 -2.66 -9.81 -8.01
C LEU A 239 -1.79 -10.60 -7.02
N ARG A 240 -2.38 -11.07 -5.91
CA ARG A 240 -1.66 -11.89 -4.93
C ARG A 240 -1.22 -13.24 -5.49
N ALA A 241 -2.04 -13.86 -6.33
CA ALA A 241 -1.78 -15.19 -6.89
C ALA A 241 -0.84 -15.16 -8.10
N HIS A 242 -0.94 -14.13 -8.94
CA HIS A 242 -0.30 -14.09 -10.26
C HIS A 242 0.70 -12.95 -10.41
N GLY A 243 0.81 -12.05 -9.44
CA GLY A 243 1.73 -10.92 -9.48
C GLY A 243 1.50 -10.06 -10.72
N LEU A 244 2.57 -9.74 -11.44
CA LEU A 244 2.49 -8.93 -12.68
C LEU A 244 1.70 -9.59 -13.82
N SER A 245 1.44 -10.89 -13.76
CA SER A 245 0.59 -11.59 -14.73
C SER A 245 -0.92 -11.42 -14.44
N ALA A 246 -1.29 -10.80 -13.32
CA ALA A 246 -2.69 -10.53 -13.01
C ALA A 246 -3.34 -9.63 -14.09
N ILE A 247 -4.63 -9.88 -14.37
CA ILE A 247 -5.33 -9.22 -15.47
C ILE A 247 -5.97 -7.92 -14.97
N ALA A 248 -5.56 -6.81 -15.60
CA ALA A 248 -6.19 -5.51 -15.50
C ALA A 248 -7.28 -5.35 -16.56
N VAL A 249 -8.45 -4.90 -16.12
CA VAL A 249 -9.60 -4.57 -16.96
C VAL A 249 -9.60 -3.06 -17.25
N PRO A 250 -9.71 -2.64 -18.51
CA PRO A 250 -9.69 -1.23 -18.87
C PRO A 250 -10.97 -0.53 -18.42
N LEU A 251 -10.82 0.69 -17.90
CA LEU A 251 -11.90 1.58 -17.49
C LEU A 251 -12.31 2.59 -18.57
N HIS A 252 -11.85 2.40 -19.80
CA HIS A 252 -12.16 3.25 -20.96
C HIS A 252 -12.76 2.43 -22.11
N VAL A 253 -13.49 3.10 -23.00
CA VAL A 253 -14.15 2.46 -24.16
C VAL A 253 -13.10 2.00 -25.19
N GLY A 254 -13.31 0.79 -25.72
CA GLY A 254 -12.42 0.17 -26.73
C GLY A 254 -11.12 -0.44 -26.18
N GLY A 255 -10.85 -0.32 -24.87
CA GLY A 255 -9.67 -0.92 -24.27
C GLY A 255 -9.75 -2.45 -24.22
N GLN A 256 -8.59 -3.11 -24.26
CA GLN A 256 -8.46 -4.56 -24.08
C GLN A 256 -7.97 -4.90 -22.67
N ARG A 257 -8.36 -6.08 -22.17
CA ARG A 257 -7.81 -6.65 -20.92
C ARG A 257 -6.35 -7.00 -21.14
N MET A 258 -5.49 -6.71 -20.17
CA MET A 258 -4.05 -6.99 -20.27
C MET A 258 -3.44 -7.28 -18.91
N SER A 259 -2.22 -7.82 -18.89
CA SER A 259 -1.50 -8.07 -17.64
C SER A 259 -1.01 -6.76 -17.01
N VAL A 260 -0.79 -6.75 -15.70
CA VAL A 260 -0.15 -5.60 -15.02
C VAL A 260 1.24 -5.33 -15.60
N ALA A 261 2.00 -6.36 -15.99
CA ALA A 261 3.30 -6.20 -16.66
C ALA A 261 3.18 -5.34 -17.94
N THR A 262 2.11 -5.52 -18.73
CA THR A 262 1.87 -4.77 -19.97
C THR A 262 1.57 -3.29 -19.72
N LEU A 263 1.17 -2.93 -18.50
CA LEU A 263 1.00 -1.52 -18.12
C LEU A 263 2.37 -0.84 -17.97
N LEU A 264 3.42 -1.59 -17.63
CA LEU A 264 4.75 -1.08 -17.31
C LEU A 264 5.62 -0.97 -18.58
N THR A 265 5.19 -0.13 -19.50
CA THR A 265 5.83 0.03 -20.82
C THR A 265 6.42 1.43 -21.03
N ASP A 266 6.37 2.30 -20.03
CA ASP A 266 7.05 3.59 -20.11
C ASP A 266 8.56 3.36 -20.19
N PRO A 267 9.26 3.82 -21.25
CA PRO A 267 10.70 3.61 -21.38
C PRO A 267 11.50 4.42 -20.36
N ARG A 268 10.89 5.41 -19.68
CA ARG A 268 11.58 6.20 -18.65
C ARG A 268 11.97 5.31 -17.47
N PRO A 269 13.25 5.26 -17.06
CA PRO A 269 13.63 4.58 -15.84
C PRO A 269 12.98 5.24 -14.61
N ARG A 270 12.43 4.43 -13.70
CA ARG A 270 11.82 4.89 -12.44
C ARG A 270 12.51 4.22 -11.26
N VAL A 271 13.74 4.64 -11.01
CA VAL A 271 14.62 4.01 -10.03
C VAL A 271 14.75 4.90 -8.80
N CYS A 272 14.58 4.29 -7.64
CA CYS A 272 14.94 4.86 -6.34
C CYS A 272 16.21 4.17 -5.83
N PRO A 273 17.20 4.91 -5.26
CA PRO A 273 18.40 4.32 -4.66
C PRO A 273 18.11 3.34 -3.52
N THR A 274 16.96 3.51 -2.86
CA THR A 274 16.50 2.63 -1.78
C THR A 274 15.11 2.07 -2.09
N PRO A 275 15.02 1.05 -2.97
CA PRO A 275 13.75 0.45 -3.35
C PRO A 275 13.01 -0.15 -2.16
N VAL A 276 11.68 -0.18 -2.23
CA VAL A 276 10.81 -0.60 -1.13
C VAL A 276 11.12 -2.05 -0.72
N ALA A 277 11.11 -2.31 0.59
CA ALA A 277 11.42 -3.61 1.21
C ALA A 277 12.86 -4.14 1.04
N THR A 278 13.78 -3.31 0.52
CA THR A 278 15.23 -3.61 0.56
C THR A 278 15.86 -3.26 1.91
N ASP A 279 17.05 -3.77 2.21
CA ASP A 279 17.76 -3.43 3.45
C ASP A 279 18.10 -1.93 3.54
N ASP A 280 18.50 -1.32 2.42
CA ASP A 280 18.85 0.10 2.37
C ASP A 280 17.64 0.99 2.66
N TRP A 281 16.46 0.63 2.14
CA TRP A 281 15.21 1.30 2.49
C TRP A 281 14.92 1.18 3.99
N LEU A 282 15.05 -0.02 4.57
CA LEU A 282 14.87 -0.22 6.01
C LEU A 282 15.89 0.57 6.85
N ARG A 283 17.14 0.70 6.40
CA ARG A 283 18.15 1.52 7.08
C ARG A 283 17.78 2.99 7.06
N ILE A 284 17.45 3.57 5.90
CA ILE A 284 17.04 4.97 5.80
C ILE A 284 15.88 5.25 6.75
N LEU A 285 14.83 4.43 6.71
CA LEU A 285 13.68 4.58 7.60
C LEU A 285 14.04 4.40 9.08
N GLY A 286 14.87 3.40 9.38
CA GLY A 286 15.30 3.08 10.73
C GLY A 286 16.21 4.13 11.35
N TYR A 287 16.95 4.90 10.56
CA TYR A 287 17.78 6.02 11.02
C TYR A 287 17.09 7.37 10.92
N GLY A 288 15.84 7.41 10.46
CA GLY A 288 15.02 8.63 10.43
C GLY A 288 15.13 9.46 9.14
N GLY A 289 15.86 8.96 8.13
CA GLY A 289 15.99 9.61 6.83
C GLY A 289 14.71 9.61 5.98
N GLY A 290 14.78 10.29 4.84
CA GLY A 290 13.75 10.31 3.81
C GLY A 290 14.21 9.56 2.56
N GLU A 291 13.26 8.98 1.84
CA GLU A 291 13.53 8.34 0.56
C GLU A 291 13.68 9.36 -0.58
N GLU A 292 14.65 9.17 -1.47
CA GLU A 292 14.85 9.97 -2.69
C GLU A 292 13.96 9.44 -3.82
N ILE A 293 12.69 9.83 -3.81
CA ILE A 293 11.63 9.28 -4.68
C ILE A 293 11.40 10.07 -5.97
N ASP A 294 12.03 11.23 -6.14
CA ASP A 294 11.75 12.14 -7.25
C ASP A 294 11.93 11.46 -8.61
N GLU A 295 13.05 10.77 -8.83
CA GLU A 295 13.32 10.06 -10.09
C GLU A 295 12.29 8.95 -10.36
N ALA A 296 11.89 8.21 -9.33
CA ALA A 296 10.91 7.15 -9.46
C ALA A 296 9.52 7.69 -9.87
N LEU A 297 9.21 8.94 -9.55
CA LEU A 297 7.91 9.57 -9.80
C LEU A 297 7.85 10.45 -11.07
N ARG A 298 8.97 10.67 -11.78
CA ARG A 298 9.05 11.63 -12.91
C ARG A 298 8.13 11.39 -14.10
#